data_AF-A0A8T4NB30-F1
#
_entry.id   AF-A0A8T4NB30-F1
#
_cell.length_a   1.000
_cell.length_b   1.000
_cell.length_c   1.000
_cell.angle_alpha   90.00
_cell.angle_beta   90.00
_cell.angle_gamma   90.00
#
_symmetry.space_group_name_H-M   'P 1'
#
loop_
_entity.id
_entity.type
_entity.pdbx_description
1 polymer ?
#
loop_
_entity_poly.entity_id
_entity_poly.type
_entity_poly.pdbx_seq_one_letter_code
_entity_poly.pdbx_strand_id
1 'polypeptide(L)'
;MVKKKDEGLSLDDAFGDDEDVEYAESKVNKKLSKNILKQTTDNEESQIKVKSSKPIAKIKKGDKIKVDSLNLEVDAHIILIDHGSTKEMAIECFDPKTDKDYQIRYFSDQVERTIEFYELDEIIYNKVECQKIEW
;
A
#
# COMPACT_ATOMS: atom_id res chain seq x y z
N MET A 1 -3.47 -48.18 -51.62
CA MET A 1 -4.19 -47.01 -51.09
C MET A 1 -4.61 -47.35 -49.66
N VAL A 2 -3.78 -46.99 -48.67
CA VAL A 2 -4.02 -47.30 -47.24
C VAL A 2 -4.29 -45.97 -46.54
N LYS A 3 -5.49 -45.80 -46.00
CA LYS A 3 -5.90 -44.59 -45.28
C LYS A 3 -5.19 -44.56 -43.92
N LYS A 4 -4.39 -43.53 -43.65
CA LYS A 4 -3.95 -43.18 -42.29
C LYS A 4 -5.17 -42.66 -41.52
N LYS A 5 -5.39 -43.17 -40.31
CA LYS A 5 -6.27 -42.55 -39.32
C LYS A 5 -5.37 -41.71 -38.41
N ASP A 6 -5.64 -40.42 -38.35
CA ASP A 6 -5.14 -39.51 -37.31
C ASP A 6 -5.91 -39.80 -36.03
N GLU A 7 -5.24 -40.41 -35.05
CA GLU A 7 -5.71 -40.47 -33.67
C GLU A 7 -5.10 -39.29 -32.93
N GLY A 8 -5.86 -38.18 -32.89
CA GLY A 8 -5.54 -37.04 -32.06
C GLY A 8 -5.72 -37.40 -30.59
N LEU A 9 -4.67 -37.18 -29.78
CA LEU A 9 -4.74 -37.27 -28.32
C LEU A 9 -5.73 -36.23 -27.80
N SER A 10 -6.77 -36.69 -27.09
CA SER A 10 -7.74 -35.83 -26.41
C SER A 10 -7.10 -35.19 -25.17
N LEU A 11 -7.35 -33.90 -24.98
CA LEU A 11 -6.85 -33.10 -23.84
C LEU A 11 -7.38 -33.57 -22.48
N ASP A 12 -8.43 -34.39 -22.46
CA ASP A 12 -9.02 -34.94 -21.23
C ASP A 12 -8.15 -36.01 -20.55
N ASP A 13 -7.16 -36.60 -21.23
CA ASP A 13 -6.22 -37.58 -20.65
C ASP A 13 -5.00 -36.93 -19.97
N ALA A 14 -4.84 -35.60 -20.06
CA ALA A 14 -3.71 -34.87 -19.48
C ALA A 14 -3.94 -34.41 -18.03
N PHE A 15 -5.14 -34.63 -17.48
CA PHE A 15 -5.52 -34.28 -16.11
C PHE A 15 -6.00 -35.52 -15.32
N GLY A 16 -5.33 -36.66 -15.53
CA GLY A 16 -5.50 -37.84 -14.69
C GLY A 16 -4.90 -37.61 -13.31
N ASP A 17 -5.77 -37.65 -12.29
CA ASP A 17 -5.50 -37.69 -10.84
C ASP A 17 -4.44 -36.70 -10.30
N ASP A 18 -4.89 -35.47 -10.06
CA ASP A 18 -4.19 -34.50 -9.19
C ASP A 18 -4.30 -34.86 -7.67
N GLU A 19 -4.72 -36.08 -7.32
CA GLU A 19 -5.02 -36.47 -5.94
C GLU A 19 -3.86 -37.16 -5.18
N ASP A 20 -2.72 -37.42 -5.84
CA ASP A 20 -1.58 -38.15 -5.24
C ASP A 20 -0.21 -37.47 -5.43
N VAL A 21 -0.18 -36.13 -5.52
CA VAL A 21 1.08 -35.37 -5.45
C VAL A 21 1.38 -35.04 -3.98
N GLU A 22 2.04 -35.97 -3.27
CA GLU A 22 2.61 -35.71 -1.95
C GLU A 22 3.73 -34.66 -2.07
N TYR A 23 3.42 -33.41 -1.69
CA TYR A 23 4.40 -32.35 -1.58
C TYR A 23 5.40 -32.68 -0.47
N ALA A 24 6.66 -32.91 -0.84
CA ALA A 24 7.73 -33.07 0.12
C ALA A 24 7.86 -31.82 1.00
N GLU A 25 7.73 -31.98 2.33
CA GLU A 25 7.92 -30.89 3.28
C GLU A 25 9.34 -30.33 3.16
N SER A 26 9.45 -29.09 2.66
CA SER A 26 10.73 -28.40 2.56
C SER A 26 11.31 -28.20 3.98
N LYS A 27 12.51 -28.74 4.24
CA LYS A 27 13.24 -28.51 5.49
C LYS A 27 13.67 -27.05 5.57
N VAL A 28 12.87 -26.22 6.24
CA VAL A 28 13.16 -24.80 6.46
C VAL A 28 14.41 -24.67 7.33
N ASN A 29 15.44 -24.05 6.77
CA ASN A 29 16.73 -23.84 7.39
C ASN A 29 16.59 -22.86 8.59
N LYS A 30 16.58 -23.38 9.83
CA LYS A 30 16.35 -22.64 11.11
C LYS A 30 17.25 -21.41 11.36
N LYS A 31 18.28 -21.17 10.54
CA LYS A 31 19.17 -20.00 10.66
C LYS A 31 18.69 -18.78 9.87
N LEU A 32 17.86 -18.93 8.83
CA LEU A 32 17.31 -17.78 8.09
C LEU A 32 16.14 -17.11 8.83
N SER A 33 15.35 -17.86 9.60
CA SER A 33 14.18 -17.32 10.29
C SER A 33 14.51 -16.34 11.42
N LYS A 34 15.72 -16.39 12.00
CA LYS A 34 16.12 -15.49 13.09
C LYS A 34 16.48 -14.08 12.64
N ASN A 35 16.89 -13.85 11.39
CA ASN A 35 17.17 -12.50 10.89
C ASN A 35 15.91 -11.80 10.35
N ILE A 36 14.93 -12.55 9.85
CA ILE A 36 13.64 -12.00 9.42
C ILE A 36 12.78 -11.62 10.63
N LEU A 37 12.81 -12.41 11.71
CA LEU A 37 12.00 -12.17 12.91
C LEU A 37 12.54 -11.05 13.82
N LYS A 38 13.80 -10.62 13.64
CA LYS A 38 14.41 -9.56 14.46
C LYS A 38 14.22 -8.15 13.90
N GLN A 39 13.79 -8.02 12.65
CA GLN A 39 13.49 -6.72 12.03
C GLN A 39 12.06 -6.23 12.28
N THR A 40 11.18 -7.08 12.83
CA THR A 40 9.77 -6.79 13.05
C THR A 40 9.43 -6.31 14.47
N THR A 41 10.40 -6.15 15.37
CA THR A 41 10.11 -6.01 16.81
C THR A 41 10.69 -4.76 17.47
N ASP A 42 11.04 -3.73 16.69
CA ASP A 42 11.42 -2.40 17.21
C ASP A 42 10.72 -1.26 16.44
N ASN A 43 9.53 -1.51 15.87
CA ASN A 43 8.63 -0.42 15.47
C ASN A 43 7.72 -0.15 16.66
N GLU A 44 8.21 0.66 17.61
CA GLU A 44 7.31 1.42 18.46
C GLU A 44 6.32 2.10 17.51
N GLU A 45 5.04 1.72 17.58
CA GLU A 45 3.97 2.35 16.81
C GLU A 45 3.98 3.85 17.15
N SER A 46 4.72 4.62 16.36
CA SER A 46 4.76 6.07 16.45
C SER A 46 3.42 6.57 15.92
N GLN A 47 2.41 6.47 16.81
CA GLN A 47 1.05 6.84 16.52
C GLN A 47 1.02 8.33 16.16
N ILE A 48 0.79 8.61 14.88
CA ILE A 48 0.70 9.97 14.37
C ILE A 48 -0.48 10.67 15.05
N LYS A 49 -0.22 11.83 15.66
CA LYS A 49 -1.27 12.64 16.28
C LYS A 49 -2.03 13.39 15.20
N VAL A 50 -3.22 12.90 14.89
CA VAL A 50 -4.12 13.53 13.93
C VAL A 50 -5.01 14.56 14.63
N LYS A 51 -5.03 15.80 14.14
CA LYS A 51 -5.96 16.83 14.60
C LYS A 51 -6.75 17.36 13.42
N SER A 52 -8.05 17.07 13.39
CA SER A 52 -8.92 17.45 12.29
C SER A 52 -9.90 18.55 12.72
N SER A 53 -9.98 19.61 11.92
CA SER A 53 -11.01 20.64 12.02
C SER A 53 -12.31 20.22 11.30
N LYS A 54 -12.16 19.36 10.28
CA LYS A 54 -13.23 18.80 9.45
C LYS A 54 -12.92 17.36 9.05
N PRO A 55 -13.92 16.56 8.65
CA PRO A 55 -13.68 15.23 8.10
C PRO A 55 -12.71 15.27 6.92
N ILE A 56 -11.75 14.33 6.88
CA ILE A 56 -10.73 14.26 5.83
C ILE A 56 -11.35 14.17 4.42
N ALA A 57 -12.49 13.49 4.30
CA ALA A 57 -13.30 13.40 3.07
C ALA A 57 -13.82 14.75 2.54
N LYS A 58 -13.85 15.81 3.37
CA LYS A 58 -14.30 17.16 2.99
C LYS A 58 -13.14 18.10 2.65
N ILE A 59 -11.90 17.61 2.70
CA ILE A 59 -10.73 18.37 2.25
C ILE A 59 -10.80 18.54 0.74
N LYS A 60 -10.52 19.76 0.28
CA LYS A 60 -10.55 20.18 -1.12
C LYS A 60 -9.25 20.90 -1.49
N LYS A 61 -9.01 21.05 -2.78
CA LYS A 61 -7.94 21.88 -3.32
C LYS A 61 -7.94 23.28 -2.69
N GLY A 62 -6.76 23.75 -2.28
CA GLY A 62 -6.54 25.02 -1.59
C GLY A 62 -6.70 24.99 -0.07
N ASP A 63 -7.11 23.86 0.52
CA ASP A 63 -7.05 23.68 1.97
C ASP A 63 -5.61 23.60 2.46
N LYS A 64 -5.38 23.99 3.72
CA LYS A 64 -4.05 23.96 4.33
C LYS A 64 -3.92 22.77 5.26
N ILE A 65 -2.84 22.01 5.09
CA ILE A 65 -2.48 20.90 5.97
C ILE A 65 -1.16 21.23 6.62
N LYS A 66 -1.06 21.03 7.93
CA LYS A 66 0.15 21.21 8.69
C LYS A 66 0.69 19.86 9.13
N VAL A 67 1.87 19.51 8.67
CA VAL A 67 2.57 18.27 9.05
C VAL A 67 3.79 18.68 9.86
N ASP A 68 3.75 18.46 11.17
CA ASP A 68 4.75 18.93 12.13
C ASP A 68 5.06 20.44 12.01
N SER A 69 6.17 20.78 11.36
CA SER A 69 6.60 22.16 11.09
C SER A 69 6.35 22.63 9.65
N LEU A 70 5.93 21.72 8.77
CA LEU A 70 5.62 21.98 7.37
C LEU A 70 4.19 22.52 7.24
N ASN A 71 4.00 23.52 6.36
CA ASN A 71 2.70 24.04 6.00
C ASN A 71 2.49 23.77 4.52
N LEU A 72 1.61 22.82 4.23
CA LEU A 72 1.34 22.33 2.90
C LEU A 72 -0.02 22.84 2.42
N GLU A 73 -0.15 23.00 1.12
CA GLU A 73 -1.42 23.32 0.46
C GLU A 73 -1.89 22.10 -0.32
N VAL A 74 -3.17 21.76 -0.19
CA VAL A 74 -3.77 20.63 -0.89
C VAL A 74 -3.95 20.98 -2.34
N ASP A 75 -3.40 20.17 -3.23
CA ASP A 75 -3.65 20.28 -4.66
C ASP A 75 -4.80 19.37 -5.10
N ALA A 76 -4.78 18.10 -4.68
CA ALA A 76 -5.77 17.12 -5.08
C ALA A 76 -6.12 16.16 -3.94
N HIS A 77 -7.34 15.63 -4.00
CA HIS A 77 -7.81 14.58 -3.12
C HIS A 77 -8.45 13.50 -3.99
N ILE A 78 -7.77 12.37 -4.09
CA ILE A 78 -8.07 11.30 -5.05
C ILE A 78 -8.26 9.97 -4.35
N ILE A 79 -9.03 9.09 -4.99
CA ILE A 79 -9.14 7.68 -4.61
C ILE A 79 -8.05 6.94 -5.41
N LEU A 80 -7.11 6.30 -4.72
CA LEU A 80 -6.09 5.46 -5.35
C LEU A 80 -6.69 4.11 -5.76
N ILE A 81 -7.33 3.43 -4.81
CA ILE A 81 -7.90 2.10 -5.01
C ILE A 81 -9.25 2.02 -4.27
N ASP A 82 -10.27 1.52 -4.96
CA ASP A 82 -11.59 1.27 -4.37
C ASP A 82 -11.76 -0.24 -4.11
N HIS A 83 -11.74 -0.65 -2.84
CA HIS A 83 -11.99 -2.03 -2.43
C HIS A 83 -13.48 -2.28 -2.11
N GLY A 84 -14.37 -1.36 -2.46
CA GLY A 84 -15.81 -1.45 -2.18
C GLY A 84 -16.15 -0.96 -0.78
N SER A 85 -15.84 -1.75 0.27
CA SER A 85 -16.12 -1.36 1.65
C SER A 85 -15.15 -0.31 2.20
N THR A 86 -13.92 -0.31 1.69
CA THR A 86 -12.82 0.55 2.13
C THR A 86 -12.13 1.13 0.90
N LYS A 87 -11.71 2.40 0.97
CA LYS A 87 -11.01 3.07 -0.14
C LYS A 87 -9.64 3.53 0.32
N GLU A 88 -8.63 3.25 -0.48
CA GLU A 88 -7.32 3.87 -0.34
C GLU A 88 -7.40 5.27 -0.94
N MET A 89 -7.19 6.27 -0.11
CA MET A 89 -7.28 7.69 -0.47
C MET A 89 -5.89 8.30 -0.45
N ALA A 90 -5.64 9.24 -1.36
CA ALA A 90 -4.45 10.08 -1.32
C ALA A 90 -4.82 11.56 -1.39
N ILE A 91 -4.12 12.36 -0.61
CA ILE A 91 -4.15 13.82 -0.67
C ILE A 91 -2.78 14.27 -1.14
N GLU A 92 -2.74 14.86 -2.33
CA GLU A 92 -1.55 15.49 -2.88
C GLU A 92 -1.45 16.90 -2.34
N CYS A 93 -0.30 17.22 -1.76
CA CYS A 93 -0.04 18.51 -1.16
C CYS A 93 1.31 19.02 -1.64
N PHE A 94 1.48 20.33 -1.73
CA PHE A 94 2.79 20.92 -2.03
C PHE A 94 3.16 21.96 -0.97
N ASP A 95 4.47 22.15 -0.77
CA ASP A 95 4.98 23.25 0.05
C ASP A 95 5.21 24.48 -0.84
N PRO A 96 4.43 25.57 -0.68
CA PRO A 96 4.58 26.77 -1.50
C PRO A 96 5.93 27.49 -1.32
N LYS A 97 6.73 27.12 -0.31
CA LYS A 97 8.06 27.70 -0.07
C LYS A 97 9.17 26.96 -0.79
N THR A 98 9.08 25.63 -0.82
CA THR A 98 10.14 24.75 -1.35
C THR A 98 9.78 24.12 -2.69
N ASP A 99 8.54 24.29 -3.13
CA ASP A 99 7.97 23.68 -4.35
C ASP A 99 8.11 22.15 -4.36
N LYS A 100 8.15 21.56 -3.15
CA LYS A 100 8.21 20.12 -2.94
C LYS A 100 6.81 19.55 -2.87
N ASP A 101 6.63 18.41 -3.53
CA ASP A 101 5.40 17.65 -3.50
C ASP A 101 5.43 16.59 -2.41
N TYR A 102 4.27 16.43 -1.79
CA TYR A 102 4.01 15.51 -0.69
C TYR A 102 2.70 14.77 -0.94
N GLN A 103 2.57 13.62 -0.33
CA GLN A 103 1.37 12.82 -0.43
C GLN A 103 1.00 12.23 0.93
N ILE A 104 -0.25 12.43 1.34
CA ILE A 104 -0.82 11.78 2.53
C ILE A 104 -1.70 10.65 2.04
N ARG A 105 -1.44 9.42 2.48
CA ARG A 105 -2.27 8.26 2.17
C ARG A 105 -2.99 7.77 3.40
N TYR A 106 -4.20 7.26 3.23
CA TYR A 106 -4.97 6.67 4.31
C TYR A 106 -6.11 5.81 3.76
N PHE A 107 -6.61 4.89 4.59
CA PHE A 107 -7.85 4.18 4.31
C PHE A 107 -9.05 4.93 4.88
N SER A 108 -10.12 5.03 4.09
CA SER A 108 -11.31 5.82 4.40
C SER A 108 -12.01 5.45 5.71
N ASP A 109 -11.88 4.19 6.15
CA ASP A 109 -12.48 3.62 7.36
C ASP A 109 -11.60 3.76 8.61
N GLN A 110 -10.28 3.90 8.44
CA GLN A 110 -9.30 3.84 9.53
C GLN A 110 -8.23 4.95 9.48
N VAL A 111 -8.64 6.16 9.14
CA VAL A 111 -7.77 7.33 8.96
C VAL A 111 -6.71 7.48 10.06
N GLU A 112 -7.09 7.44 11.34
CA GLU A 112 -6.16 7.69 12.46
C GLU A 112 -5.06 6.64 12.62
N ARG A 113 -5.28 5.42 12.10
CA ARG A 113 -4.35 4.29 12.24
C ARG A 113 -3.52 4.04 10.99
N THR A 114 -4.06 4.44 9.84
CA THR A 114 -3.49 4.13 8.53
C THR A 114 -2.92 5.36 7.83
N ILE A 115 -2.90 6.51 8.49
CA ILE A 115 -2.35 7.72 7.88
C ILE A 115 -0.85 7.56 7.70
N GLU A 116 -0.39 7.79 6.48
CA GLU A 116 1.01 7.72 6.10
C GLU A 116 1.37 8.98 5.33
N PHE A 117 2.58 9.49 5.57
CA PHE A 117 3.08 10.70 4.94
C PHE A 117 4.27 10.35 4.05
N TYR A 118 4.26 10.89 2.83
CA TYR A 118 5.27 10.65 1.82
C TYR A 118 5.76 11.98 1.23
N GLU A 119 7.05 12.03 0.90
CA GLU A 119 7.68 13.10 0.15
C GLU A 119 8.07 12.57 -1.24
N LEU A 120 7.79 13.34 -2.29
CA LEU A 120 8.24 13.02 -3.63
C LEU A 120 9.73 13.36 -3.75
N ASP A 121 10.54 12.35 -4.04
CA ASP A 121 11.96 12.49 -4.32
C ASP A 121 12.23 12.03 -5.77
N GLU A 122 12.49 12.99 -6.64
CA GLU A 122 12.63 12.87 -8.10
C GLU A 122 11.43 12.22 -8.83
N ILE A 123 11.23 10.92 -8.65
CA ILE A 123 10.18 10.10 -9.27
C ILE A 123 9.54 9.10 -8.30
N ILE A 124 10.00 9.02 -7.04
CA ILE A 124 9.56 8.03 -6.06
C ILE A 124 9.04 8.73 -4.81
N TYR A 125 7.92 8.25 -4.27
CA TYR A 125 7.41 8.69 -2.99
C TYR A 125 8.08 7.91 -1.85
N ASN A 126 8.85 8.61 -1.03
CA ASN A 126 9.51 8.06 0.16
C ASN A 126 8.68 8.31 1.41
N LYS A 127 8.45 7.28 2.22
CA LYS A 127 7.72 7.42 3.49
C LYS A 127 8.56 8.25 4.46
N VAL A 128 7.96 9.30 5.00
CA VAL A 128 8.57 10.20 5.97
C VAL A 128 7.86 10.04 7.31
N GLU A 129 8.65 9.85 8.36
CA GLU A 129 8.12 9.82 9.72
C GLU A 129 7.64 11.22 10.11
N CYS A 130 6.41 11.31 10.62
CA CYS A 130 5.86 12.54 11.16
C CYS A 130 5.22 12.25 12.52
N GLN A 131 5.17 13.26 13.38
CA GLN A 131 4.57 13.11 14.72
C GLN A 131 3.13 13.63 14.75
N LYS A 132 2.81 14.62 13.91
CA LYS A 132 1.54 15.33 13.96
C LYS A 132 1.09 15.79 12.59
N ILE A 133 -0.18 15.53 12.28
CA ILE A 133 -0.85 16.03 11.08
C ILE A 133 -2.10 16.80 11.51
N GLU A 134 -2.23 18.05 11.06
CA GLU A 134 -3.37 18.92 11.34
C GLU A 134 -3.98 19.46 10.05
N TRP A 135 -5.31 19.50 9.96
CA TRP A 135 -6.05 20.16 8.85
C TRP A 135 -7.38 20.74 9.34
#